data_AF-A0A4D4JN84-F1
#
_entry.id   AF-A0A4D4JN84-F1
#
_cell.length_a   1.000
_cell.length_b   1.000
_cell.length_c   1.000
_cell.angle_alpha   90.00
_cell.angle_beta   90.00
_cell.angle_gamma   90.00
#
_symmetry.space_group_name_H-M   'P 1'
#
loop_
_entity.id
_entity.type
_entity.pdbx_description
1 polymer ?
#
loop_
_entity_poly.entity_id
_entity_poly.type
_entity_poly.pdbx_seq_one_letter_code
_entity_poly.pdbx_strand_id
1 'polypeptide(L)'
;MYLSDDQMAAVVGTTASSFVPVVLPTGRQNLPEWVRGAHVDWMNGCANAPTLTVKVRGNVRQWDGMVWSKVNDKCYMARHADGRAEVLYHDGGVFRAMAWRIFAGDEPVTYRWTVAEPMHGETMEQAATREAQKHLDLVKSHGGKTMQSYRNKRVKLEDCRAEFKTLDVTSQQSGFGGDGYLLTMDDGSERMLRGPWHGGAPDGFVEITVVDVEQDRSAWLKRRPWHRRGGTGTYVTEDLFLRIVAAHQPHAGVARVGHKYGSRLEPFNLDWDMPKALAYSLEHQRAQRGEPAGKHWRLYWDGSERYCGSLRIPAHGFLPEVTDLPKGATP
;
A
#
# COMPACT_ATOMS: atom_id res chain seq x y z
N MET A 1 8.30 10.98 0.35
CA MET A 1 7.53 12.11 -0.23
C MET A 1 6.08 11.79 0.04
N TYR A 2 5.45 12.52 0.97
CA TYR A 2 4.04 12.33 1.29
C TYR A 2 3.24 13.34 0.47
N LEU A 3 2.13 12.90 -0.12
CA LEU A 3 1.17 13.78 -0.79
C LEU A 3 0.58 14.75 0.25
N SER A 4 0.24 15.98 -0.14
CA SER A 4 -0.48 16.90 0.74
C SER A 4 -1.87 16.36 1.07
N ASP A 5 -2.49 16.80 2.16
CA ASP A 5 -3.83 16.31 2.54
C ASP A 5 -4.91 16.68 1.53
N ASP A 6 -4.76 17.75 0.76
CA ASP A 6 -5.63 18.08 -0.38
C ASP A 6 -5.35 17.18 -1.58
N GLN A 7 -4.09 16.81 -1.81
CA GLN A 7 -3.71 15.78 -2.78
C GLN A 7 -4.21 14.40 -2.35
N MET A 8 -4.21 14.09 -1.05
CA MET A 8 -4.77 12.86 -0.49
C MET A 8 -6.30 12.88 -0.49
N ALA A 9 -6.95 14.01 -0.24
CA ALA A 9 -8.39 14.16 -0.39
C ALA A 9 -8.81 13.98 -1.86
N ALA A 10 -8.01 14.52 -2.79
CA ALA A 10 -8.19 14.34 -4.21
C ALA A 10 -7.91 12.90 -4.69
N VAL A 11 -6.90 12.22 -4.14
CA VAL A 11 -6.47 10.85 -4.55
C VAL A 11 -7.27 9.75 -3.84
N VAL A 12 -7.63 9.92 -2.57
CA VAL A 12 -8.25 8.89 -1.71
C VAL A 12 -9.76 9.12 -1.52
N GLY A 13 -10.28 10.30 -1.89
CA GLY A 13 -11.71 10.60 -1.78
C GLY A 13 -12.18 10.59 -0.33
N THR A 14 -11.53 11.38 0.54
CA THR A 14 -11.86 11.43 1.98
C THR A 14 -13.26 11.97 2.29
N THR A 15 -13.98 12.48 1.29
CA THR A 15 -15.40 12.80 1.39
C THR A 15 -16.25 11.54 1.28
N ALA A 16 -16.61 10.98 2.44
CA ALA A 16 -17.65 9.97 2.54
C ALA A 16 -19.02 10.66 2.47
N SER A 17 -19.95 10.10 1.70
CA SER A 17 -21.31 10.65 1.52
C SER A 17 -22.40 9.81 2.18
N SER A 18 -22.14 8.53 2.42
CA SER A 18 -23.07 7.60 3.05
C SER A 18 -22.32 6.43 3.68
N PHE A 19 -23.01 5.71 4.57
CA PHE A 19 -22.54 4.42 5.04
C PHE A 19 -23.70 3.49 5.37
N VAL A 20 -23.43 2.19 5.28
CA VAL A 20 -24.34 1.13 5.74
C VAL A 20 -23.55 0.22 6.68
N PRO A 21 -23.94 0.09 7.96
CA PRO A 21 -23.33 -0.86 8.87
C PRO A 21 -23.40 -2.28 8.31
N VAL A 22 -22.33 -3.04 8.50
CA VAL A 22 -22.20 -4.43 8.08
C VAL A 22 -22.12 -5.29 9.33
N VAL A 23 -22.98 -6.30 9.39
CA VAL A 23 -22.97 -7.27 10.48
C VAL A 23 -21.74 -8.16 10.35
N LEU A 24 -20.92 -8.21 11.40
CA LEU A 24 -19.77 -9.11 11.46
C LEU A 24 -20.22 -10.57 11.56
N PRO A 25 -19.50 -11.51 10.93
CA PRO A 25 -19.78 -12.94 11.12
C PRO A 25 -19.59 -13.32 12.59
N THR A 26 -20.48 -14.17 13.10
CA THR A 26 -20.46 -14.62 14.50
C THR A 26 -19.75 -15.97 14.65
N GLY A 27 -19.32 -16.28 15.87
CA GLY A 27 -18.64 -17.53 16.18
C GLY A 27 -17.15 -17.56 15.82
N ARG A 28 -16.54 -18.75 15.91
CA ARG A 28 -15.12 -18.95 15.60
C ARG A 28 -14.89 -18.82 14.10
N GLN A 29 -14.03 -17.90 13.70
CA GLN A 29 -13.68 -17.70 12.31
C GLN A 29 -12.54 -18.63 11.89
N ASN A 30 -12.71 -19.29 10.74
CA ASN A 30 -11.62 -20.02 10.09
C ASN A 30 -10.80 -19.02 9.28
N LEU A 31 -9.60 -18.70 9.75
CA LEU A 31 -8.70 -17.75 9.09
C LEU A 31 -7.54 -18.48 8.41
N PRO A 32 -7.01 -17.95 7.28
CA PRO A 32 -5.77 -18.43 6.70
C PRO A 32 -4.62 -18.39 7.71
N GLU A 33 -3.72 -19.37 7.66
CA GLU A 33 -2.65 -19.52 8.65
C GLU A 33 -1.71 -18.30 8.73
N TRP A 34 -1.55 -17.57 7.63
CA TRP A 34 -0.71 -16.37 7.59
C TRP A 34 -1.27 -15.22 8.45
N VAL A 35 -2.56 -15.22 8.79
CA VAL A 35 -3.19 -14.24 9.67
C VAL A 35 -2.95 -14.65 11.12
N ARG A 36 -2.12 -13.89 11.85
CA ARG A 36 -1.77 -14.17 13.26
C ARG A 36 -2.37 -13.18 14.26
N GLY A 37 -3.07 -12.18 13.77
CA GLY A 37 -3.67 -11.12 14.57
C GLY A 37 -4.03 -9.93 13.70
N ALA A 38 -4.86 -9.04 14.22
CA ALA A 38 -5.15 -7.77 13.57
C ALA A 38 -5.33 -6.66 14.59
N HIS A 39 -5.18 -5.43 14.14
CA HIS A 39 -5.37 -4.20 14.90
C HIS A 39 -5.99 -3.16 13.99
N VAL A 40 -7.11 -2.55 14.41
CA VAL A 40 -7.63 -1.37 13.74
C VAL A 40 -6.84 -0.17 14.24
N ASP A 41 -6.05 0.44 13.35
CA ASP A 41 -5.39 1.70 13.65
C ASP A 41 -6.33 2.86 13.31
N TRP A 42 -6.92 3.46 14.34
CA TRP A 42 -7.80 4.62 14.21
C TRP A 42 -7.07 5.87 13.71
N MET A 43 -5.72 5.90 13.74
CA MET A 43 -4.86 6.98 13.26
C MET A 43 -5.38 8.38 13.62
N ASN A 44 -5.51 8.68 14.91
CA ASN A 44 -5.89 10.02 15.36
C ASN A 44 -4.94 11.06 14.76
N GLY A 45 -5.48 12.20 14.36
CA GLY A 45 -4.64 13.20 13.68
C GLY A 45 -4.38 12.88 12.22
N CYS A 46 -5.23 12.14 11.51
CA CYS A 46 -5.16 11.94 10.06
C CYS A 46 -6.57 11.81 9.47
N ALA A 47 -6.84 12.42 8.32
CA ALA A 47 -8.15 12.35 7.64
C ALA A 47 -8.43 11.01 6.93
N ASN A 48 -7.43 10.13 6.83
CA ASN A 48 -7.59 8.82 6.23
C ASN A 48 -8.47 7.90 7.09
N ALA A 49 -9.12 6.96 6.41
CA ALA A 49 -9.87 5.91 7.06
C ALA A 49 -8.94 5.05 7.95
N PRO A 50 -9.45 4.51 9.07
CA PRO A 50 -8.73 3.58 9.89
C PRO A 50 -8.27 2.40 9.04
N THR A 51 -7.00 2.04 9.17
CA THR A 51 -6.46 0.91 8.42
C THR A 51 -6.47 -0.33 9.30
N LEU A 52 -6.97 -1.45 8.77
CA LEU A 52 -6.77 -2.74 9.41
C LEU A 52 -5.31 -3.16 9.18
N THR A 53 -4.55 -3.21 10.27
CA THR A 53 -3.18 -3.71 10.26
C THR A 53 -3.20 -5.18 10.68
N VAL A 54 -2.75 -6.07 9.80
CA VAL A 54 -2.73 -7.52 10.02
C VAL A 54 -1.31 -7.97 10.36
N LYS A 55 -1.19 -8.73 11.44
CA LYS A 55 0.05 -9.36 11.88
C LYS A 55 0.26 -10.64 11.07
N VAL A 56 1.37 -10.71 10.34
CA VAL A 56 1.67 -11.84 9.46
C VAL A 56 3.06 -12.42 9.73
N ARG A 57 3.33 -13.57 9.10
CA ARG A 57 4.62 -14.26 9.10
C ARG A 57 5.12 -14.38 7.67
N GLY A 58 6.29 -13.82 7.37
CA GLY A 58 6.88 -13.84 6.03
C GLY A 58 6.21 -12.88 5.05
N ASN A 59 6.64 -12.95 3.80
CA ASN A 59 6.12 -12.11 2.72
C ASN A 59 4.80 -12.66 2.17
N VAL A 60 3.67 -12.20 2.70
CA VAL A 60 2.33 -12.63 2.26
C VAL A 60 1.91 -12.07 0.90
N ARG A 61 2.66 -11.11 0.34
CA ARG A 61 2.41 -10.49 -0.97
C ARG A 61 2.94 -11.32 -2.13
N GLN A 62 3.72 -12.36 -1.83
CA GLN A 62 4.23 -13.31 -2.80
C GLN A 62 3.87 -14.70 -2.34
N TRP A 63 3.49 -15.56 -3.28
CA TRP A 63 3.15 -16.94 -3.01
C TRP A 63 3.51 -17.81 -4.21
N ASP A 64 3.68 -19.10 -3.96
CA ASP A 64 4.03 -20.05 -5.00
C ASP A 64 2.89 -20.16 -6.02
N GLY A 65 3.23 -20.14 -7.32
CA GLY A 65 2.26 -20.17 -8.40
C GLY A 65 1.44 -18.89 -8.57
N MET A 66 1.91 -17.76 -8.03
CA MET A 66 1.27 -16.46 -8.24
C MET A 66 1.23 -16.10 -9.73
N VAL A 67 0.01 -16.02 -10.28
CA VAL A 67 -0.25 -15.59 -11.65
C VAL A 67 -1.09 -14.31 -11.67
N TRP A 68 -0.83 -13.47 -12.65
CA TRP A 68 -1.48 -12.17 -12.82
C TRP A 68 -2.46 -12.20 -13.99
N SER A 69 -3.63 -11.60 -13.78
CA SER A 69 -4.62 -11.38 -14.83
C SER A 69 -4.78 -9.89 -15.08
N LYS A 70 -5.03 -9.51 -16.33
CA LYS A 70 -5.39 -8.13 -16.67
C LYS A 70 -6.84 -7.88 -16.25
N VAL A 71 -7.06 -6.95 -15.32
CA VAL A 71 -8.40 -6.53 -14.90
C VAL A 71 -8.95 -5.47 -15.85
N ASN A 72 -8.11 -4.51 -16.22
CA ASN A 72 -8.36 -3.52 -17.26
C ASN A 72 -7.03 -2.99 -17.83
N ASP A 73 -7.08 -2.00 -18.72
CA ASP A 73 -5.89 -1.46 -19.39
C ASP A 73 -4.82 -0.87 -18.46
N LYS A 74 -5.20 -0.54 -17.23
CA LYS A 74 -4.35 0.13 -16.24
C LYS A 74 -4.23 -0.65 -14.94
N CYS A 75 -4.79 -1.87 -14.86
CA CYS A 75 -4.89 -2.64 -13.63
C CYS A 75 -4.67 -4.13 -13.90
N TYR A 76 -3.71 -4.69 -13.17
CA TYR A 76 -3.38 -6.11 -13.16
C TYR A 76 -3.54 -6.63 -11.75
N MET A 77 -4.02 -7.86 -11.62
CA MET A 77 -4.31 -8.43 -10.32
C MET A 77 -3.92 -9.91 -10.27
N ALA A 78 -3.21 -10.29 -9.23
CA ALA A 78 -2.99 -11.68 -8.85
C ALA A 78 -3.90 -12.02 -7.68
N ARG A 79 -4.64 -13.13 -7.78
CA ARG A 79 -5.59 -13.59 -6.76
C ARG A 79 -5.13 -14.92 -6.19
N HIS A 80 -5.26 -15.08 -4.88
CA HIS A 80 -5.02 -16.34 -4.19
C HIS A 80 -6.33 -16.90 -3.64
N ALA A 81 -6.46 -18.23 -3.61
CA ALA A 81 -7.69 -18.92 -3.18
C ALA A 81 -8.07 -18.65 -1.72
N ASP A 82 -7.10 -18.28 -0.87
CA ASP A 82 -7.33 -17.92 0.53
C ASP A 82 -7.90 -16.51 0.73
N GLY A 83 -8.12 -15.76 -0.36
CA GLY A 83 -8.70 -14.42 -0.34
C GLY A 83 -7.68 -13.27 -0.39
N ARG A 84 -6.37 -13.52 -0.47
CA ARG A 84 -5.36 -12.49 -0.76
C ARG A 84 -5.39 -12.06 -2.22
N ALA A 85 -5.00 -10.82 -2.47
CA ALA A 85 -4.66 -10.34 -3.79
C ALA A 85 -3.56 -9.28 -3.77
N GLU A 86 -2.82 -9.22 -4.87
CA GLU A 86 -1.92 -8.13 -5.20
C GLU A 86 -2.44 -7.42 -6.43
N VAL A 87 -2.30 -6.10 -6.44
CA VAL A 87 -2.81 -5.24 -7.50
C VAL A 87 -1.69 -4.33 -7.96
N LEU A 88 -1.52 -4.25 -9.27
CA LEU A 88 -0.57 -3.35 -9.91
C LEU A 88 -1.35 -2.43 -10.83
N TYR A 89 -1.25 -1.13 -10.56
CA TYR A 89 -1.77 -0.09 -11.41
C TYR A 89 -0.65 0.47 -12.30
N HIS A 90 -0.99 0.93 -13.51
CA HIS A 90 -0.07 1.72 -14.33
C HIS A 90 -0.83 2.71 -15.22
N ASP A 91 -0.15 3.78 -15.64
CA ASP A 91 -0.70 4.76 -16.58
C ASP A 91 0.21 4.96 -17.80
N GLY A 92 1.36 4.26 -17.82
CA GLY A 92 2.29 4.27 -18.94
C GLY A 92 1.76 3.45 -20.12
N GLY A 93 2.06 3.93 -21.33
CA GLY A 93 1.88 3.13 -22.54
C GLY A 93 2.73 1.87 -22.46
N VAL A 94 2.16 0.74 -22.88
CA VAL A 94 2.85 -0.54 -22.92
C VAL A 94 3.49 -0.72 -24.29
N PHE A 95 4.78 -1.03 -24.31
CA PHE A 95 5.56 -1.26 -25.54
C PHE A 95 6.53 -2.42 -25.35
N ARG A 96 6.99 -2.99 -26.46
CA ARG A 96 7.94 -4.12 -26.43
C ARG A 96 9.36 -3.59 -26.22
N ALA A 97 10.06 -4.08 -25.21
CA ALA A 97 11.45 -3.70 -24.94
C ALA A 97 12.29 -4.88 -24.46
N MET A 98 13.60 -4.76 -24.63
CA MET A 98 14.55 -5.69 -24.01
C MET A 98 14.86 -5.22 -22.58
N ALA A 99 14.51 -6.07 -21.61
CA ALA A 99 14.85 -5.91 -20.22
C ALA A 99 16.04 -6.82 -19.85
N TRP A 100 16.83 -6.40 -18.88
CA TRP A 100 17.97 -7.17 -18.39
C TRP A 100 18.03 -7.23 -16.87
N ARG A 101 18.70 -8.25 -16.33
CA ARG A 101 18.98 -8.42 -14.90
C ARG A 101 20.26 -9.24 -14.68
N ILE A 102 20.96 -9.03 -13.58
CA ILE A 102 22.18 -9.80 -13.25
C ILE A 102 21.83 -10.94 -12.29
N PHE A 103 22.32 -12.13 -12.61
CA PHE A 103 22.15 -13.36 -11.84
C PHE A 103 23.50 -14.04 -11.58
N ALA A 104 23.57 -14.83 -10.50
CA ALA A 104 24.62 -15.79 -10.24
C ALA A 104 23.96 -17.16 -9.97
N GLY A 105 24.08 -18.11 -10.90
CA GLY A 105 23.18 -19.28 -10.91
C GLY A 105 21.71 -18.85 -11.05
N ASP A 106 20.84 -19.31 -10.16
CA ASP A 106 19.43 -18.89 -10.07
C ASP A 106 19.21 -17.72 -9.08
N GLU A 107 20.29 -17.19 -8.50
CA GLU A 107 20.22 -16.13 -7.51
C GLU A 107 20.31 -14.74 -8.16
N PRO A 108 19.29 -13.89 -7.99
CA PRO A 108 19.36 -12.54 -8.52
C PRO A 108 20.38 -11.71 -7.73
N VAL A 109 21.32 -11.10 -8.45
CA VAL A 109 22.33 -10.21 -7.89
C VAL A 109 21.79 -8.79 -7.81
N THR A 110 21.18 -8.30 -8.88
CA THR A 110 20.48 -7.01 -8.86
C THR A 110 19.05 -7.18 -8.38
N TYR A 111 18.52 -6.14 -7.74
CA TYR A 111 17.16 -6.14 -7.22
C TYR A 111 16.13 -6.30 -8.35
N ARG A 112 16.40 -5.77 -9.55
CA ARG A 112 15.37 -5.40 -10.55
C ARG A 112 15.71 -5.89 -11.95
N TRP A 113 14.64 -6.18 -12.69
CA TRP A 113 14.68 -6.12 -14.14
C TRP A 113 14.68 -4.66 -14.58
N THR A 114 15.52 -4.33 -15.54
CA THR A 114 15.79 -2.96 -15.98
C THR A 114 15.64 -2.87 -17.49
N VAL A 115 15.06 -1.77 -17.98
CA VAL A 115 15.06 -1.41 -19.41
C VAL A 115 15.96 -0.19 -19.57
N ALA A 116 16.91 -0.29 -20.50
CA ALA A 116 17.84 0.80 -20.80
C ALA A 116 17.19 1.83 -21.74
N GLU A 117 17.54 3.10 -21.56
CA GLU A 117 17.24 4.15 -22.54
C GLU A 117 18.28 4.11 -23.67
N PRO A 118 17.85 4.04 -24.94
CA PRO A 118 18.78 4.04 -26.07
C PRO A 118 19.44 5.41 -26.26
N MET A 119 20.73 5.41 -26.54
CA MET A 119 21.44 6.60 -27.01
C MET A 119 21.19 6.83 -28.51
N HIS A 120 21.57 8.00 -29.03
CA HIS A 120 21.32 8.36 -30.43
C HIS A 120 21.90 7.30 -31.39
N GLY A 121 21.02 6.69 -32.20
CA GLY A 121 21.38 5.64 -33.15
C GLY A 121 21.46 4.22 -32.57
N GLU A 122 21.29 4.02 -31.26
CA GLU A 122 21.24 2.70 -30.63
C GLU A 122 19.86 2.03 -30.79
N THR A 123 19.86 0.73 -31.04
CA THR A 123 18.68 -0.11 -30.82
C THR A 123 18.46 -0.38 -29.33
N MET A 124 17.25 -0.81 -28.95
CA MET A 124 16.95 -1.20 -27.56
C MET A 124 17.84 -2.37 -27.06
N GLU A 125 18.22 -3.28 -27.96
CA GLU A 125 19.11 -4.41 -27.65
C GLU A 125 20.53 -3.95 -27.37
N GLN A 126 21.04 -3.02 -28.17
CA GLN A 126 22.35 -2.40 -27.95
C GLN A 126 22.38 -1.65 -26.62
N ALA A 127 21.34 -0.87 -26.34
CA ALA A 127 21.19 -0.14 -25.08
C ALA A 127 21.15 -1.09 -23.87
N ALA A 128 20.35 -2.16 -23.95
CA ALA A 128 20.25 -3.17 -22.89
C ALA A 128 21.59 -3.86 -22.65
N THR A 129 22.27 -4.29 -23.71
CA THR A 129 23.59 -4.94 -23.62
C THR A 129 24.63 -4.03 -22.99
N ARG A 130 24.68 -2.76 -23.43
CA ARG A 130 25.61 -1.75 -22.90
C ARG A 130 25.40 -1.51 -21.40
N GLU A 131 24.17 -1.25 -20.98
CA GLU A 131 23.88 -0.99 -19.55
C GLU A 131 24.04 -2.24 -18.69
N ALA A 132 23.67 -3.43 -19.19
CA ALA A 132 23.88 -4.69 -18.50
C ALA A 132 25.37 -4.99 -18.29
N GLN A 133 26.20 -4.80 -19.33
CA GLN A 133 27.64 -5.02 -19.25
C GLN A 133 28.29 -4.04 -18.27
N LYS A 134 27.95 -2.76 -18.34
CA LYS A 134 28.40 -1.74 -17.38
C LYS A 134 28.11 -2.13 -15.92
N HIS A 135 26.92 -2.68 -15.64
CA HIS A 135 26.59 -3.14 -14.29
C HIS A 135 27.30 -4.45 -13.92
N LEU A 136 27.49 -5.35 -14.88
CA LEU A 136 28.25 -6.57 -14.66
C LEU A 136 29.71 -6.27 -14.32
N ASP A 137 30.33 -5.31 -15.01
CA ASP A 137 31.67 -4.84 -14.74
C ASP A 137 31.77 -4.18 -13.36
N LEU A 138 30.76 -3.39 -12.96
CA LEU A 138 30.67 -2.81 -11.61
C LEU A 138 30.55 -3.88 -10.53
N VAL A 139 29.76 -4.93 -10.77
CA VAL A 139 29.64 -6.07 -9.87
C VAL A 139 30.99 -6.79 -9.73
N LYS A 140 31.68 -7.03 -10.84
CA LYS A 140 32.96 -7.74 -10.88
C LYS A 140 34.15 -6.91 -10.39
N SER A 141 34.05 -5.59 -10.39
CA SER A 141 35.09 -4.69 -9.86
C SER A 141 35.10 -4.59 -8.34
N HIS A 142 34.09 -5.13 -7.65
CA HIS A 142 34.15 -5.28 -6.19
C HIS A 142 35.31 -6.21 -5.83
N GLY A 143 36.34 -5.72 -5.15
CA GLY A 143 37.61 -6.42 -4.91
C GLY A 143 37.57 -7.71 -4.06
N GLY A 144 36.39 -8.27 -3.79
CA GLY A 144 36.22 -9.58 -3.15
C GLY A 144 36.00 -10.70 -4.18
N LYS A 145 36.09 -11.97 -3.76
CA LYS A 145 35.71 -13.12 -4.62
C LYS A 145 34.21 -13.40 -4.63
N THR A 146 33.49 -12.83 -3.67
CA THR A 146 32.07 -13.08 -3.43
C THR A 146 31.38 -11.79 -3.07
N MET A 147 30.08 -11.69 -3.37
CA MET A 147 29.21 -10.65 -2.84
C MET A 147 27.95 -11.25 -2.22
N GLN A 148 27.18 -10.42 -1.53
CA GLN A 148 25.84 -10.79 -1.10
C GLN A 148 24.87 -10.53 -2.26
N SER A 149 24.14 -11.56 -2.66
CA SER A 149 23.03 -11.46 -3.61
C SER A 149 21.85 -10.69 -3.00
N TYR A 150 20.88 -10.35 -3.83
CA TYR A 150 19.67 -9.66 -3.37
C TYR A 150 18.88 -10.48 -2.34
N ARG A 151 18.90 -11.81 -2.42
CA ARG A 151 18.26 -12.71 -1.44
C ARG A 151 19.15 -13.00 -0.22
N ASN A 152 20.14 -12.14 0.05
CA ASN A 152 21.09 -12.26 1.14
C ASN A 152 21.99 -13.51 1.13
N LYS A 153 22.03 -14.28 0.04
CA LYS A 153 22.95 -15.42 -0.12
C LYS A 153 24.31 -14.95 -0.63
N ARG A 154 25.41 -15.52 -0.14
CA ARG A 154 26.74 -15.27 -0.73
C ARG A 154 26.85 -15.96 -2.08
N VAL A 155 27.20 -15.20 -3.10
CA VAL A 155 27.42 -15.68 -4.47
C VAL A 155 28.82 -15.32 -4.93
N LYS A 156 29.40 -16.11 -5.83
CA LYS A 156 30.71 -15.79 -6.40
C LYS A 156 30.55 -14.78 -7.53
N LEU A 157 31.49 -13.83 -7.62
CA LEU A 157 31.45 -12.81 -8.67
C LEU A 157 31.70 -13.39 -10.07
N GLU A 158 32.45 -14.49 -10.16
CA GLU A 158 32.73 -15.19 -11.42
C GLU A 158 31.46 -15.81 -12.04
N ASP A 159 30.49 -16.20 -11.21
CA ASP A 159 29.22 -16.80 -11.63
C ASP A 159 28.22 -15.75 -12.12
N CYS A 160 28.50 -14.45 -11.93
CA CYS A 160 27.62 -13.37 -12.32
C CYS A 160 27.53 -13.26 -13.85
N ARG A 161 26.30 -13.25 -14.37
CA ARG A 161 25.96 -13.04 -15.78
C ARG A 161 24.75 -12.12 -15.91
N ALA A 162 24.65 -11.43 -17.04
CA ALA A 162 23.41 -10.75 -17.41
C ALA A 162 22.46 -11.74 -18.09
N GLU A 163 21.19 -11.68 -17.74
CA GLU A 163 20.10 -12.31 -18.46
C GLU A 163 19.22 -11.25 -19.11
N PHE A 164 18.69 -11.58 -20.28
CA PHE A 164 17.90 -10.67 -21.11
C PHE A 164 16.54 -11.31 -21.41
N LYS A 165 15.49 -10.47 -21.43
CA LYS A 165 14.15 -10.87 -21.83
C LYS A 165 13.53 -9.77 -22.69
N THR A 166 12.92 -10.17 -23.79
CA THR A 166 12.05 -9.26 -24.55
C THR A 166 10.65 -9.31 -23.94
N LEU A 167 10.22 -8.22 -23.33
CA LEU A 167 8.99 -8.13 -22.52
C LEU A 167 8.12 -6.98 -22.99
N ASP A 168 6.83 -7.07 -22.66
CA ASP A 168 5.95 -5.91 -22.69
C ASP A 168 6.21 -5.07 -21.43
N VAL A 169 6.55 -3.80 -21.63
CA VAL A 169 6.98 -2.91 -20.56
C VAL A 169 6.23 -1.59 -20.61
N THR A 170 6.00 -0.97 -19.45
CA THR A 170 5.43 0.38 -19.40
C THR A 170 6.52 1.44 -19.58
N SER A 171 6.18 2.53 -20.27
CA SER A 171 7.05 3.71 -20.37
C SER A 171 7.48 4.25 -19.01
N GLN A 172 8.73 4.74 -18.93
CA GLN A 172 9.20 5.47 -17.75
C GLN A 172 8.58 6.86 -17.78
N GLN A 173 7.94 7.28 -16.67
CA GLN A 173 7.27 8.57 -16.59
C GLN A 173 8.02 9.53 -15.66
N SER A 174 8.10 10.82 -16.03
CA SER A 174 8.63 11.89 -15.19
C SER A 174 7.83 12.00 -13.88
N GLY A 175 8.54 12.05 -12.75
CA GLY A 175 7.93 12.08 -11.41
C GLY A 175 7.67 10.71 -10.78
N PHE A 176 7.84 9.62 -11.55
CA PHE A 176 7.62 8.25 -11.09
C PHE A 176 8.80 7.34 -11.46
N GLY A 177 9.91 7.50 -10.73
CA GLY A 177 11.11 6.64 -10.83
C GLY A 177 10.91 5.25 -10.20
N GLY A 178 9.87 4.54 -10.62
CA GLY A 178 9.41 3.30 -10.00
C GLY A 178 9.96 2.00 -10.59
N ASP A 179 9.91 0.99 -9.72
CA ASP A 179 10.05 -0.45 -9.91
C ASP A 179 9.42 -1.05 -11.17
N GLY A 180 10.17 -1.73 -12.04
CA GLY A 180 9.58 -2.71 -12.97
C GLY A 180 9.30 -4.03 -12.24
N TYR A 181 8.04 -4.44 -12.16
CA TYR A 181 7.63 -5.76 -11.65
C TYR A 181 7.53 -6.72 -12.79
N LEU A 182 8.31 -7.80 -12.73
CA LEU A 182 8.11 -8.94 -13.60
C LEU A 182 6.85 -9.68 -13.13
N LEU A 183 5.84 -9.70 -13.98
CA LEU A 183 4.57 -10.39 -13.78
C LEU A 183 4.56 -11.64 -14.66
N THR A 184 4.29 -12.79 -14.06
CA THR A 184 3.91 -13.99 -14.80
C THR A 184 2.40 -13.97 -14.98
N MET A 185 1.95 -13.89 -16.21
CA MET A 185 0.54 -13.77 -16.57
C MET A 185 -0.15 -15.13 -16.58
N ASP A 186 -1.48 -15.13 -16.48
CA ASP A 186 -2.33 -16.32 -16.58
C ASP A 186 -2.28 -17.03 -17.94
N ASP A 187 -1.96 -16.30 -19.01
CA ASP A 187 -1.68 -16.83 -20.35
C ASP A 187 -0.25 -17.39 -20.51
N GLY A 188 0.55 -17.39 -19.45
CA GLY A 188 1.94 -17.84 -19.44
C GLY A 188 2.95 -16.82 -19.97
N SER A 189 2.50 -15.65 -20.46
CA SER A 189 3.38 -14.57 -20.87
C SER A 189 4.03 -13.87 -19.67
N GLU A 190 5.11 -13.14 -19.92
CA GLU A 190 5.75 -12.30 -18.92
C GLU A 190 5.67 -10.82 -19.32
N ARG A 191 5.41 -9.96 -18.35
CA ARG A 191 5.35 -8.50 -18.53
C ARG A 191 6.17 -7.80 -17.46
N MET A 192 6.84 -6.70 -17.79
CA MET A 192 7.54 -5.87 -16.82
C MET A 192 6.87 -4.51 -16.69
N LEU A 193 5.94 -4.39 -15.75
CA LEU A 193 5.12 -3.18 -15.58
C LEU A 193 5.66 -2.30 -14.44
N ARG A 194 5.62 -0.99 -14.63
CA ARG A 194 5.98 0.04 -13.65
C ARG A 194 4.72 0.75 -13.15
N GLY A 195 4.71 1.18 -11.89
CA GLY A 195 3.60 1.92 -11.25
C GLY A 195 3.23 3.22 -11.99
N PRO A 196 2.08 3.85 -11.67
CA PRO A 196 1.72 4.31 -10.32
C PRO A 196 1.24 3.24 -9.34
N TRP A 197 1.54 3.47 -8.07
CA TRP A 197 1.54 2.45 -7.02
C TRP A 197 0.23 2.27 -6.26
N HIS A 198 -0.74 3.18 -6.45
CA HIS A 198 -1.98 3.18 -5.67
C HIS A 198 -3.14 3.70 -6.52
N GLY A 199 -4.16 2.87 -6.70
CA GLY A 199 -5.37 3.19 -7.48
C GLY A 199 -6.66 2.91 -6.71
N GLY A 200 -6.58 2.81 -5.38
CA GLY A 200 -7.66 2.29 -4.53
C GLY A 200 -7.73 0.75 -4.54
N ALA A 201 -8.66 0.19 -3.76
CA ALA A 201 -8.93 -1.23 -3.76
C ALA A 201 -9.89 -1.60 -4.92
N PRO A 202 -9.63 -2.69 -5.68
CA PRO A 202 -10.59 -3.21 -6.64
C PRO A 202 -11.92 -3.61 -5.99
N ASP A 203 -12.99 -3.64 -6.77
CA ASP A 203 -14.31 -4.09 -6.33
C ASP A 203 -14.26 -5.47 -5.66
N GLY A 204 -14.88 -5.58 -4.48
CA GLY A 204 -14.89 -6.81 -3.67
C GLY A 204 -13.61 -7.05 -2.85
N PHE A 205 -12.66 -6.11 -2.88
CA PHE A 205 -11.44 -6.15 -2.09
C PHE A 205 -11.29 -4.94 -1.18
N VAL A 206 -10.56 -5.14 -0.09
CA VAL A 206 -10.20 -4.12 0.88
C VAL A 206 -8.69 -4.06 0.97
N GLU A 207 -8.12 -2.87 0.89
CA GLU A 207 -6.71 -2.67 1.17
C GLU A 207 -6.47 -2.79 2.69
N ILE A 208 -5.51 -3.62 3.05
CA ILE A 208 -5.04 -3.78 4.43
C ILE A 208 -3.55 -3.51 4.49
N THR A 209 -3.08 -3.10 5.67
CA THR A 209 -1.63 -3.06 5.94
C THR A 209 -1.22 -4.39 6.55
N VAL A 210 -0.15 -5.00 6.05
CA VAL A 210 0.44 -6.19 6.65
C VAL A 210 1.77 -5.86 7.32
N VAL A 211 1.99 -6.43 8.50
CA VAL A 211 3.26 -6.33 9.23
C VAL A 211 3.81 -7.74 9.43
N ASP A 212 4.86 -8.05 8.69
CA ASP A 212 5.67 -9.23 8.93
C ASP A 212 6.49 -9.03 10.21
N VAL A 213 6.21 -9.84 11.23
CA VAL A 213 6.89 -9.76 12.51
C VAL A 213 8.20 -10.53 12.57
N GLU A 214 8.51 -11.32 11.54
CA GLU A 214 9.78 -12.04 11.41
C GLU A 214 10.81 -11.29 10.59
N GLN A 215 10.38 -10.31 9.81
CA GLN A 215 11.29 -9.43 9.09
C GLN A 215 12.32 -8.84 10.05
N ASP A 216 13.61 -8.97 9.71
CA ASP A 216 14.66 -8.39 10.52
C ASP A 216 14.57 -6.86 10.46
N ARG A 217 14.27 -6.25 11.60
CA ARG A 217 14.11 -4.81 11.76
C ARG A 217 15.12 -4.29 12.76
N SER A 218 15.42 -3.00 12.64
CA SER A 218 16.26 -2.29 13.60
C SER A 218 15.77 -2.51 15.04
N ALA A 219 16.70 -2.55 15.99
CA ALA A 219 16.37 -2.76 17.41
C ALA A 219 15.36 -1.72 17.93
N TRP A 220 15.41 -0.49 17.42
CA TRP A 220 14.45 0.56 17.73
C TRP A 220 13.01 0.21 17.30
N LEU A 221 12.82 -0.30 16.07
CA LEU A 221 11.50 -0.72 15.59
C LEU A 221 10.97 -1.92 16.38
N LYS A 222 11.84 -2.86 16.77
CA LYS A 222 11.45 -4.05 17.56
C LYS A 222 10.88 -3.68 18.95
N ARG A 223 11.27 -2.53 19.53
CA ARG A 223 10.71 -2.03 20.81
C ARG A 223 9.28 -1.49 20.69
N ARG A 224 8.82 -1.13 19.50
CA ARG A 224 7.46 -0.62 19.30
C ARG A 224 6.46 -1.79 19.23
N PRO A 225 5.19 -1.58 19.62
CA PRO A 225 4.10 -2.51 19.32
C PRO A 225 4.10 -2.85 17.83
N TRP A 226 3.81 -4.11 17.48
CA TRP A 226 3.96 -4.61 16.11
C TRP A 226 3.18 -3.78 15.08
N HIS A 227 1.96 -3.36 15.40
CA HIS A 227 1.12 -2.55 14.51
C HIS A 227 1.69 -1.13 14.26
N ARG A 228 2.68 -0.67 15.04
CA ARG A 228 3.36 0.63 14.86
C ARG A 228 4.73 0.51 14.20
N ARG A 229 5.09 -0.66 13.65
CA ARG A 229 6.41 -0.88 13.04
C ARG A 229 6.50 -0.41 11.59
N GLY A 230 5.38 -0.04 10.97
CA GLY A 230 5.27 0.23 9.53
C GLY A 230 5.07 -1.06 8.75
N GLY A 231 4.12 -1.07 7.82
CA GLY A 231 3.76 -2.25 7.03
C GLY A 231 3.77 -1.96 5.54
N THR A 232 3.37 -2.95 4.78
CA THR A 232 3.14 -2.84 3.33
C THR A 232 1.66 -3.04 3.03
N GLY A 233 1.12 -2.34 2.04
CA GLY A 233 -0.25 -2.57 1.57
C GLY A 233 -0.36 -3.92 0.85
N THR A 234 -1.50 -4.58 1.01
CA THR A 234 -1.97 -5.73 0.22
C THR A 234 -3.49 -5.70 0.19
N TYR A 235 -4.12 -6.53 -0.64
CA TYR A 235 -5.57 -6.57 -0.76
C TYR A 235 -6.11 -7.90 -0.27
N VAL A 236 -7.25 -7.87 0.39
CA VAL A 236 -8.00 -9.07 0.78
C VAL A 236 -9.44 -8.96 0.34
N THR A 237 -10.08 -10.07 0.04
CA THR A 237 -11.53 -10.10 -0.19
C THR A 237 -12.28 -9.49 0.99
N GLU A 238 -13.41 -8.86 0.72
CA GLU A 238 -14.29 -8.31 1.75
C GLU A 238 -14.71 -9.37 2.78
N ASP A 239 -14.98 -10.60 2.35
CA ASP A 239 -15.28 -11.73 3.25
C ASP A 239 -14.12 -11.99 4.22
N LEU A 240 -12.90 -12.12 3.71
CA LEU A 240 -11.73 -12.33 4.56
C LEU A 240 -11.52 -11.15 5.51
N PHE A 241 -11.69 -9.91 5.04
CA PHE A 241 -11.61 -8.72 5.88
C PHE A 241 -12.59 -8.80 7.07
N LEU A 242 -13.86 -9.10 6.81
CA LEU A 242 -14.89 -9.22 7.85
C LEU A 242 -14.56 -10.32 8.86
N ARG A 243 -14.09 -11.50 8.38
CA ARG A 243 -13.66 -12.59 9.27
C ARG A 243 -12.47 -12.20 10.13
N ILE A 244 -11.49 -11.46 9.59
CA ILE A 244 -10.33 -10.98 10.35
C ILE A 244 -10.77 -10.01 11.45
N VAL A 245 -11.65 -9.04 11.13
CA VAL A 245 -12.17 -8.09 12.12
C VAL A 245 -12.96 -8.82 13.20
N ALA A 246 -13.88 -9.72 12.82
CA ALA A 246 -14.67 -10.50 13.78
C ALA A 246 -13.80 -11.33 14.74
N ALA A 247 -12.70 -11.91 14.25
CA ALA A 247 -11.83 -12.76 15.06
C ALA A 247 -10.90 -11.98 16.00
N HIS A 248 -10.40 -10.83 15.57
CA HIS A 248 -9.31 -10.14 16.27
C HIS A 248 -9.69 -8.76 16.81
N GLN A 249 -10.72 -8.13 16.28
CA GLN A 249 -11.18 -6.78 16.63
C GLN A 249 -12.72 -6.74 16.74
N PRO A 250 -13.38 -7.65 17.50
CA PRO A 250 -14.84 -7.75 17.53
C PRO A 250 -15.55 -6.53 18.15
N HIS A 251 -14.80 -5.64 18.79
CA HIS A 251 -15.30 -4.38 19.35
C HIS A 251 -15.34 -3.25 18.31
N ALA A 252 -14.73 -3.44 17.13
CA ALA A 252 -14.84 -2.50 16.03
C ALA A 252 -16.07 -2.86 15.17
N GLY A 253 -16.88 -1.85 14.84
CA GLY A 253 -17.87 -2.00 13.79
C GLY A 253 -17.21 -2.01 12.40
N VAL A 254 -17.93 -2.50 11.39
CA VAL A 254 -17.55 -2.34 9.98
C VAL A 254 -18.72 -1.78 9.21
N ALA A 255 -18.47 -0.85 8.30
CA ALA A 255 -19.48 -0.29 7.43
C ALA A 255 -19.01 -0.29 6.00
N ARG A 256 -19.95 -0.42 5.07
CA ARG A 256 -19.72 -0.07 3.67
C ARG A 256 -19.89 1.42 3.53
N VAL A 257 -18.81 2.12 3.22
CA VAL A 257 -18.75 3.58 3.12
C VAL A 257 -18.74 3.98 1.66
N GLY A 258 -19.63 4.91 1.28
CA GLY A 258 -19.69 5.49 -0.05
C GLY A 258 -18.75 6.69 -0.17
N HIS A 259 -17.82 6.62 -1.12
CA HIS A 259 -16.91 7.68 -1.51
C HIS A 259 -17.18 8.12 -2.95
N LYS A 260 -16.60 9.26 -3.36
CA LYS A 260 -16.68 9.74 -4.75
C LYS A 260 -16.19 8.72 -5.79
N TYR A 261 -15.24 7.87 -5.42
CA TYR A 261 -14.60 6.90 -6.32
C TYR A 261 -15.14 5.46 -6.17
N GLY A 262 -16.21 5.27 -5.41
CA GLY A 262 -16.80 3.94 -5.18
C GLY A 262 -17.15 3.69 -3.72
N SER A 263 -17.50 2.46 -3.38
CA SER A 263 -17.77 2.06 -1.99
C SER A 263 -16.74 1.06 -1.50
N ARG A 264 -16.39 1.09 -0.21
CA ARG A 264 -15.48 0.11 0.40
C ARG A 264 -15.86 -0.19 1.84
N LEU A 265 -15.39 -1.33 2.36
CA LEU A 265 -15.52 -1.61 3.78
C LEU A 265 -14.47 -0.83 4.58
N GLU A 266 -14.93 -0.15 5.63
CA GLU A 266 -14.08 0.55 6.58
C GLU A 266 -14.44 0.15 8.02
N PRO A 267 -13.46 0.05 8.94
CA PRO A 267 -13.76 0.00 10.36
C PRO A 267 -14.46 1.30 10.81
N PHE A 268 -15.49 1.16 11.64
CA PHE A 268 -16.13 2.29 12.31
C PHE A 268 -16.21 2.08 13.81
N ASN A 269 -16.09 3.17 14.56
CA ASN A 269 -16.05 3.11 16.02
C ASN A 269 -17.49 3.12 16.53
N LEU A 270 -17.86 2.13 17.34
CA LEU A 270 -19.19 2.00 17.92
C LEU A 270 -19.54 3.19 18.81
N ASP A 271 -18.55 3.85 19.44
CA ASP A 271 -18.79 5.03 20.28
C ASP A 271 -19.19 6.26 19.45
N TRP A 272 -18.75 6.34 18.19
CA TRP A 272 -19.11 7.43 17.29
C TRP A 272 -20.38 7.15 16.51
N ASP A 273 -20.75 5.86 16.43
CA ASP A 273 -21.82 5.32 15.59
C ASP A 273 -21.70 5.72 14.11
N MET A 274 -20.45 5.90 13.63
CA MET A 274 -20.17 6.23 12.24
C MET A 274 -18.72 5.97 11.83
N PRO A 275 -18.44 5.78 10.52
CA PRO A 275 -17.09 5.71 10.00
C PRO A 275 -16.34 7.02 10.21
N LYS A 276 -15.03 6.91 10.43
CA LYS A 276 -14.16 8.07 10.60
C LYS A 276 -14.26 8.99 9.38
N ALA A 277 -14.16 8.47 8.15
CA ALA A 277 -14.24 9.30 6.94
C ALA A 277 -15.50 10.18 6.87
N LEU A 278 -16.64 9.70 7.38
CA LEU A 278 -17.86 10.49 7.45
C LEU A 278 -17.80 11.54 8.57
N ALA A 279 -17.33 11.16 9.76
CA ALA A 279 -17.11 12.11 10.84
C ALA A 279 -16.19 13.27 10.41
N TYR A 280 -15.13 12.97 9.63
CA TYR A 280 -14.25 13.98 9.02
C TYR A 280 -15.03 14.90 8.08
N SER A 281 -15.80 14.31 7.17
CA SER A 281 -16.54 15.04 6.15
C SER A 281 -17.53 16.03 6.77
N LEU A 282 -18.20 15.63 7.86
CA LEU A 282 -19.13 16.49 8.60
C LEU A 282 -18.41 17.69 9.23
N GLU A 283 -17.31 17.46 9.96
CA GLU A 283 -16.54 18.55 10.60
C GLU A 283 -15.88 19.47 9.55
N HIS A 284 -15.42 18.90 8.43
CA HIS A 284 -14.86 19.69 7.35
C HIS A 284 -15.89 20.63 6.71
N GLN A 285 -17.10 20.14 6.45
CA GLN A 285 -18.17 20.95 5.91
C GLN A 285 -18.65 22.04 6.90
N ARG A 286 -18.68 21.75 8.20
CA ARG A 286 -18.97 22.77 9.24
C ARG A 286 -17.96 23.92 9.18
N ALA A 287 -16.68 23.57 9.12
CA ALA A 287 -15.61 24.57 9.02
C ALA A 287 -15.72 25.41 7.74
N GLN A 288 -16.03 24.80 6.59
CA GLN A 288 -16.26 25.54 5.34
C GLN A 288 -17.44 26.51 5.41
N ARG A 289 -18.47 26.20 6.21
CA ARG A 289 -19.64 27.07 6.43
C ARG A 289 -19.45 28.09 7.55
N GLY A 290 -18.30 28.08 8.24
CA GLY A 290 -18.06 28.95 9.39
C GLY A 290 -18.90 28.61 10.62
N GLU A 291 -19.29 27.34 10.76
CA GLU A 291 -20.08 26.86 11.90
C GLU A 291 -19.17 26.45 13.07
N PRO A 292 -19.68 26.48 14.32
CA PRO A 292 -18.98 25.89 15.46
C PRO A 292 -18.71 24.39 15.24
N ALA A 293 -17.59 23.92 15.76
CA ALA A 293 -17.19 22.52 15.61
C ALA A 293 -18.10 21.58 16.42
N GLY A 294 -18.39 20.40 15.84
CA GLY A 294 -19.23 19.38 16.46
C GLY A 294 -18.45 18.35 17.26
N LYS A 295 -19.17 17.36 17.79
CA LYS A 295 -18.63 16.34 18.70
C LYS A 295 -17.45 15.51 18.16
N HIS A 296 -17.18 15.52 16.86
CA HIS A 296 -16.14 14.67 16.24
C HIS A 296 -14.84 15.41 15.93
N TRP A 297 -14.76 16.71 16.25
CA TRP A 297 -13.63 17.55 15.89
C TRP A 297 -12.26 17.00 16.35
N ARG A 298 -12.19 16.33 17.51
CA ARG A 298 -10.95 15.75 18.08
C ARG A 298 -10.39 14.53 17.36
N LEU A 299 -11.18 13.85 16.54
CA LEU A 299 -10.74 12.59 15.88
C LEU A 299 -9.54 12.80 14.94
N TYR A 300 -9.28 14.06 14.58
CA TYR A 300 -8.25 14.48 13.63
C TYR A 300 -7.17 15.36 14.26
N TRP A 301 -7.01 15.29 15.57
CA TRP A 301 -5.90 15.92 16.29
C TRP A 301 -4.91 14.87 16.77
N ASP A 302 -3.62 15.17 16.62
CA ASP A 302 -2.61 14.35 17.26
C ASP A 302 -2.61 14.59 18.79
N GLY A 303 -2.03 13.66 19.54
CA GLY A 303 -1.96 13.73 21.00
C GLY A 303 -1.12 14.90 21.55
N SER A 304 -0.55 15.74 20.69
CA SER A 304 0.13 16.98 21.08
C SER A 304 -0.71 18.24 20.89
N GLU A 305 -2.01 18.07 20.59
CA GLU A 305 -2.91 19.15 20.15
C GLU A 305 -2.32 19.90 18.95
N ARG A 306 -1.51 19.21 18.12
CA ARG A 306 -0.96 19.76 16.90
C ARG A 306 -1.65 19.09 15.73
N TYR A 307 -2.17 19.96 14.87
CA TYR A 307 -2.34 19.82 13.44
C TYR A 307 -2.43 18.40 12.82
N CYS A 308 -3.51 18.15 12.08
CA CYS A 308 -3.40 17.45 10.79
C CYS A 308 -4.52 17.88 9.83
N GLY A 309 -4.14 18.25 8.60
CA GLY A 309 -5.07 18.68 7.54
C GLY A 309 -5.44 20.16 7.57
N SER A 310 -6.53 20.51 6.89
CA SER A 310 -7.05 21.89 6.79
C SER A 310 -7.87 22.33 8.01
N LEU A 311 -8.19 21.42 8.94
CA LEU A 311 -8.98 21.72 10.15
C LEU A 311 -8.07 22.15 11.31
N ARG A 312 -8.10 23.45 11.61
CA ARG A 312 -7.41 24.07 12.76
C ARG A 312 -8.34 24.16 13.98
N ILE A 313 -7.84 24.68 15.11
CA ILE A 313 -8.70 25.00 16.27
C ILE A 313 -9.87 25.83 15.71
N PRO A 314 -11.12 25.42 15.95
CA PRO A 314 -12.28 26.07 15.37
C PRO A 314 -12.29 27.56 15.66
N ALA A 315 -12.24 28.39 14.61
CA ALA A 315 -12.28 29.85 14.76
C ALA A 315 -13.68 30.36 15.16
N HIS A 316 -14.71 29.55 14.94
CA HIS A 316 -16.11 29.87 15.20
C HIS A 316 -16.64 29.25 16.50
N GLY A 317 -15.74 28.76 17.36
CA GLY A 317 -16.08 28.13 18.63
C GLY A 317 -16.52 26.67 18.52
N PHE A 318 -17.12 26.16 19.59
CA PHE A 318 -17.51 24.76 19.73
C PHE A 318 -19.01 24.66 20.02
N LEU A 319 -19.66 23.62 19.50
CA LEU A 319 -21.03 23.32 19.89
C LEU A 319 -21.11 22.87 21.37
N PRO A 320 -22.25 23.08 22.06
CA PRO A 320 -22.37 22.78 23.49
C PRO A 320 -22.10 21.32 23.87
N GLU A 321 -22.34 20.37 22.96
CA GLU A 321 -22.04 18.95 23.16
C GLU A 321 -20.54 18.61 23.17
N VAL A 322 -19.67 19.55 22.81
CA VAL A 322 -18.23 19.38 22.88
C VAL A 322 -17.76 19.63 24.31
N THR A 323 -17.50 18.55 25.05
CA THR A 323 -17.11 18.63 26.46
C THR A 323 -15.61 18.58 26.69
N ASP A 324 -14.82 18.25 25.67
CA ASP A 324 -13.38 18.04 25.79
C ASP A 324 -12.67 19.15 24.98
N LEU A 325 -12.36 20.29 25.60
CA LEU A 325 -11.77 21.47 24.94
C LEU A 325 -10.23 21.46 25.02
N PRO A 326 -9.51 21.90 23.96
CA PRO A 326 -8.05 21.89 23.97
C PRO A 326 -7.50 22.91 24.95
N LYS A 327 -6.27 22.71 25.43
CA LYS A 327 -5.64 23.66 26.37
C LYS A 327 -5.43 25.02 25.69
N GLY A 328 -6.16 26.03 26.16
CA GLY A 328 -6.08 27.39 25.62
C GLY A 328 -7.17 27.76 24.61
N ALA A 329 -8.15 26.88 24.36
CA ALA A 329 -9.41 27.35 23.79
C ALA A 329 -10.13 28.24 24.82
N THR A 330 -10.25 29.52 24.52
CA THR A 330 -11.11 30.43 25.28
C THR A 330 -12.58 30.15 24.87
N PRO A 331 -13.51 30.04 25.83
CA PRO A 331 -14.94 29.97 25.54
C PRO A 331 -15.45 31.11 24.65
#